data_AF-A0A9X4S6T3-F1
#
_entry.id   AF-A0A9X4S6T3-F1
#
_cell.length_a   1.000
_cell.length_b   1.000
_cell.length_c   1.000
_cell.angle_alpha   90.00
_cell.angle_beta   90.00
_cell.angle_gamma   90.00
#
_symmetry.space_group_name_H-M   'P 1'
#
loop_
_entity.id
_entity.type
_entity.pdbx_description
1 polymer ?
#
loop_
_entity_poly.entity_id
_entity_poly.type
_entity_poly.pdbx_seq_one_letter_code
_entity_poly.pdbx_strand_id
1 'polypeptide(L)'
;MSETTLEDGRVLYIGGEHEDHYDPDFCIYNDVTVVDAAGSIAIHGYPKEDFPPTDFHSATRIGSAIYIVGRLGYAESRTLGVTPVFKLSLDSMQMEAVETLGESPGWIYEHQASLASDGHTLVISGGERWRGEQRATQENVDTWALDTRNGRWTRLTQHHWQHWVMWRVDRKRNRLGDTRHARWHCEHVRRDHALLGLEHVWRHSEPPDFAALDALYRLPGEMSPVIEEAEYGTFSTMIDGLKVRFKESDGFLVEAIVEGQLRPDRLLELQRTTLVLLERIDASPYEIAVASGS
;
A
#
# COMPACT_ATOMS: atom_id res chain seq x y z
N MET A 1 -5.57 7.13 11.33
CA MET A 1 -5.28 8.26 12.24
C MET A 1 -3.81 8.23 12.61
N SER A 2 -3.14 9.37 12.76
CA SER A 2 -1.81 9.42 13.37
C SER A 2 -1.90 9.82 14.85
N GLU A 3 -0.91 9.39 15.65
CA GLU A 3 -0.79 9.70 17.07
C GLU A 3 0.57 10.36 17.33
N THR A 4 0.59 11.46 18.09
CA THR A 4 1.81 12.14 18.50
C THR A 4 1.74 12.55 19.97
N THR A 5 2.62 11.97 20.79
CA THR A 5 2.77 12.34 22.20
C THR A 5 3.75 13.50 22.36
N LEU A 6 3.33 14.54 23.08
CA LEU A 6 4.13 15.71 23.41
C LEU A 6 4.86 15.53 24.76
N GLU A 7 5.92 16.31 24.97
CA GLU A 7 6.71 16.30 26.21
C GLU A 7 5.90 16.72 27.45
N ASP A 8 4.87 17.54 27.26
CA ASP A 8 3.98 17.99 28.34
C ASP A 8 2.88 16.97 28.69
N GLY A 9 2.92 15.78 28.07
CA GLY A 9 1.98 14.69 28.31
C GLY A 9 0.69 14.77 27.49
N ARG A 10 0.50 15.81 26.65
CA ARG A 10 -0.61 15.82 25.70
C ARG A 10 -0.38 14.78 24.60
N VAL A 11 -1.47 14.17 24.14
CA VAL A 11 -1.49 13.28 22.98
C VAL A 11 -2.38 13.91 21.91
N LEU A 12 -1.85 14.03 20.70
CA LEU A 12 -2.57 14.53 19.54
C LEU A 12 -2.90 13.38 18.61
N TYR A 13 -4.16 13.33 18.21
CA TYR A 13 -4.70 12.44 17.21
C TYR A 13 -5.12 13.26 15.99
N ILE A 14 -4.62 12.92 14.81
CA ILE A 14 -4.85 13.71 13.60
C ILE A 14 -5.51 12.83 12.54
N GLY A 15 -6.66 13.28 12.04
CA GLY A 15 -7.43 12.65 10.97
C GLY A 15 -7.70 11.15 11.20
N GLY A 16 -7.68 10.38 10.11
CA GLY A 16 -8.03 8.97 10.09
C GLY A 16 -9.36 8.69 9.43
N GLU A 17 -9.78 7.43 9.49
CA GLU A 17 -11.03 6.96 8.89
C GLU A 17 -11.85 6.18 9.93
N HIS A 18 -13.15 6.11 9.68
CA HIS A 18 -14.09 5.24 10.35
C HIS A 18 -14.67 4.27 9.34
N GLU A 19 -14.72 2.99 9.73
CA GLU A 19 -15.12 1.85 8.91
C GLU A 19 -14.28 1.63 7.66
N ASP A 20 -14.59 0.57 6.92
CA ASP A 20 -14.01 0.27 5.61
C ASP A 20 -14.76 1.02 4.50
N HIS A 21 -14.09 1.33 3.38
CA HIS A 21 -14.65 2.13 2.26
C HIS A 21 -15.94 1.58 1.61
N TYR A 22 -16.30 0.33 1.85
CA TYR A 22 -17.55 -0.29 1.37
C TYR A 22 -18.71 -0.15 2.36
N ASP A 23 -18.45 0.35 3.57
CA ASP A 23 -19.47 0.63 4.55
C ASP A 23 -20.18 1.96 4.22
N PRO A 24 -21.53 2.02 4.27
CA PRO A 24 -22.27 3.27 4.06
C PRO A 24 -21.90 4.38 5.05
N ASP A 25 -21.38 4.05 6.23
CA ASP A 25 -20.97 5.00 7.27
C ASP A 25 -19.48 5.39 7.17
N PHE A 26 -18.79 4.97 6.11
CA PHE A 26 -17.38 5.31 5.85
C PHE A 26 -17.14 6.82 5.84
N CYS A 27 -16.22 7.28 6.67
CA CYS A 27 -15.86 8.69 6.75
C CYS A 27 -14.37 8.88 7.00
N ILE A 28 -13.75 9.80 6.26
CA ILE A 28 -12.39 10.25 6.52
C ILE A 28 -12.47 11.60 7.24
N TYR A 29 -11.78 11.71 8.37
CA TYR A 29 -11.79 12.90 9.22
C TYR A 29 -10.64 13.85 8.89
N ASN A 30 -10.86 15.13 9.20
CA ASN A 30 -9.86 16.19 9.13
C ASN A 30 -9.81 16.98 10.44
N ASP A 31 -10.18 16.38 11.56
CA ASP A 31 -10.05 17.00 12.88
C ASP A 31 -8.72 16.66 13.55
N VAL A 32 -8.40 17.44 14.58
CA VAL A 32 -7.32 17.17 15.53
C VAL A 32 -7.95 17.02 16.90
N THR A 33 -7.80 15.84 17.50
CA THR A 33 -8.21 15.58 18.88
C THR A 33 -7.00 15.65 19.80
N VAL A 34 -7.09 16.50 20.82
CA VAL A 34 -6.05 16.68 21.85
C VAL A 34 -6.55 16.09 23.15
N VAL A 35 -5.81 15.13 23.70
CA VAL A 35 -6.03 14.59 25.04
C VAL A 35 -4.94 15.12 25.95
N ASP A 36 -5.32 15.84 27.01
CA ASP A 36 -4.34 16.34 27.99
C ASP A 36 -3.90 15.25 28.98
N ALA A 37 -2.89 15.55 29.79
CA ALA A 37 -2.36 14.61 30.79
C ALA A 37 -3.37 14.23 31.90
N ALA A 38 -4.47 14.99 32.05
CA ALA A 38 -5.56 14.69 32.97
C ALA A 38 -6.73 13.94 32.30
N GLY A 39 -6.66 13.72 30.98
CA GLY A 39 -7.68 13.04 30.18
C GLY A 39 -8.76 13.97 29.61
N SER A 40 -8.62 15.30 29.72
CA SER A 40 -9.55 16.23 29.07
C SER A 40 -9.38 16.16 27.56
N ILE A 41 -10.48 16.27 26.82
CA ILE A 41 -10.51 16.14 25.37
C ILE A 41 -10.92 17.48 24.73
N ALA A 42 -10.13 17.96 23.78
CA ALA A 42 -10.49 19.05 22.87
C ALA A 42 -10.45 18.57 21.43
N ILE A 43 -11.47 18.91 20.64
CA ILE A 43 -11.56 18.55 19.22
C ILE A 43 -11.54 19.83 18.38
N HIS A 44 -10.58 19.90 17.47
CA HIS A 44 -10.40 21.02 16.55
C HIS A 44 -10.82 20.58 15.15
N GLY A 45 -11.94 21.09 14.66
CA GLY A 45 -12.38 20.89 13.29
C GLY A 45 -11.79 21.94 12.36
N TYR A 46 -11.44 21.52 11.14
CA TYR A 46 -10.85 22.39 10.13
C TYR A 46 -11.74 22.46 8.87
N PRO A 47 -11.81 23.62 8.20
CA PRO A 47 -12.35 23.70 6.85
C PRO A 47 -11.58 22.78 5.90
N LYS A 48 -12.26 22.22 4.89
CA LYS A 48 -11.64 21.28 3.93
C LYS A 48 -10.54 21.94 3.10
N GLU A 49 -10.66 23.24 2.88
CA GLU A 49 -9.71 24.08 2.16
C GLU A 49 -8.39 24.28 2.93
N ASP A 50 -8.44 24.27 4.26
CA ASP A 50 -7.26 24.42 5.11
C ASP A 50 -6.62 23.05 5.39
N PHE A 51 -7.47 22.05 5.65
CA PHE A 51 -7.07 20.68 5.90
C PHE A 51 -8.14 19.70 5.38
N PRO A 52 -7.90 19.01 4.25
CA PRO A 52 -8.87 18.05 3.74
C PRO A 52 -8.90 16.76 4.59
N PRO A 53 -9.95 15.93 4.48
CA PRO A 53 -10.04 14.60 5.09
C PRO A 53 -8.77 13.75 4.94
N THR A 54 -8.06 13.41 6.02
CA THR A 54 -6.69 12.89 5.92
C THR A 54 -6.49 11.60 6.71
N ASP A 55 -6.25 10.50 6.00
CA ASP A 55 -5.94 9.14 6.47
C ASP A 55 -4.61 8.65 5.87
N PHE A 56 -4.05 7.59 6.46
CA PHE A 56 -2.79 6.96 6.03
C PHE A 56 -1.60 7.93 5.80
N HIS A 57 -1.59 9.04 6.52
CA HIS A 57 -0.52 10.03 6.52
C HIS A 57 0.50 9.72 7.61
N SER A 58 1.67 10.37 7.50
CA SER A 58 2.62 10.43 8.62
C SER A 58 2.51 11.80 9.31
N ALA A 59 2.77 11.83 10.61
CA ALA A 59 2.85 13.06 11.40
C ALA A 59 4.14 13.05 12.21
N THR A 60 4.89 14.15 12.18
CA THR A 60 6.17 14.27 12.89
C THR A 60 6.28 15.64 13.55
N ARG A 61 6.51 15.65 14.87
CA ARG A 61 6.75 16.88 15.62
C ARG A 61 8.13 17.46 15.28
N ILE A 62 8.15 18.75 14.96
CA ILE A 62 9.37 19.55 14.77
C ILE A 62 9.20 20.85 15.55
N GLY A 63 9.92 20.98 16.67
CA GLY A 63 9.80 22.15 17.55
C GLY A 63 8.38 22.32 18.11
N SER A 64 7.79 23.49 17.85
CA SER A 64 6.42 23.86 18.24
C SER A 64 5.37 23.56 17.16
N ALA A 65 5.66 22.69 16.20
CA ALA A 65 4.73 22.29 15.16
C ALA A 65 4.72 20.78 14.93
N ILE A 66 3.66 20.29 14.31
CA ILE A 66 3.59 18.94 13.73
C ILE A 66 3.49 19.10 12.22
N TYR A 67 4.37 18.41 11.49
CA TYR A 67 4.29 18.30 10.04
C TYR A 67 3.56 17.03 9.67
N ILE A 68 2.58 17.16 8.80
CA ILE A 68 1.74 16.07 8.28
C ILE A 68 2.09 15.89 6.81
N VAL A 69 2.52 14.70 6.43
CA VAL A 69 3.00 14.40 5.07
C VAL A 69 2.17 13.28 4.46
N GLY A 70 1.77 13.47 3.20
CA GLY A 70 0.98 12.52 2.42
C GLY A 70 -0.42 12.29 2.98
N ARG A 71 -1.22 11.50 2.26
CA ARG A 71 -2.56 11.01 2.64
C ARG A 71 -3.14 10.15 1.52
N LEU A 72 -4.02 9.21 1.84
CA LEU A 72 -4.80 8.51 0.81
C LEU A 72 -5.94 9.43 0.32
N GLY A 73 -6.80 9.82 1.26
CA GLY A 73 -7.94 10.69 1.07
C GLY A 73 -9.00 10.13 0.12
N TYR A 74 -10.09 10.88 0.00
CA TYR A 74 -11.09 10.66 -1.03
C TYR A 74 -10.50 10.79 -2.44
N ALA A 75 -10.95 9.94 -3.36
CA ALA A 75 -10.39 9.79 -4.71
C ALA A 75 -10.41 11.10 -5.50
N GLU A 76 -11.49 11.87 -5.40
CA GLU A 76 -11.69 13.15 -6.06
C GLU A 76 -10.75 14.26 -5.57
N SER A 77 -10.11 14.07 -4.40
CA SER A 77 -9.16 15.04 -3.85
C SER A 77 -7.71 14.79 -4.28
N ARG A 78 -7.44 13.66 -4.96
CA ARG A 78 -6.08 13.25 -5.30
C ARG A 78 -5.55 14.02 -6.49
N THR A 79 -4.34 14.54 -6.37
CA THR A 79 -3.66 15.30 -7.42
C THR A 79 -2.39 14.58 -7.87
N LEU A 80 -2.31 14.27 -9.17
CA LEU A 80 -1.21 13.47 -9.71
C LEU A 80 0.12 14.22 -9.55
N GLY A 81 1.14 13.53 -9.03
CA GLY A 81 2.48 14.08 -8.86
C GLY A 81 2.63 15.08 -7.71
N VAL A 82 1.60 15.29 -6.89
CA VAL A 82 1.66 16.20 -5.73
C VAL A 82 1.70 15.38 -4.44
N THR A 83 2.59 15.76 -3.52
CA THR A 83 2.60 15.26 -2.15
C THR A 83 2.02 16.33 -1.24
N PRO A 84 0.83 16.14 -0.64
CA PRO A 84 0.29 17.08 0.34
C PRO A 84 1.20 17.16 1.56
N VAL A 85 1.47 18.38 2.02
CA VAL A 85 2.20 18.65 3.27
C VAL A 85 1.46 19.74 4.01
N PHE A 86 1.18 19.49 5.29
CA PHE A 86 0.56 20.44 6.20
C PHE A 86 1.41 20.66 7.43
N LYS A 87 1.20 21.79 8.09
CA LYS A 87 1.84 22.16 9.34
C LYS A 87 0.76 22.58 10.34
N LEU A 88 0.71 21.88 11.47
CA LEU A 88 -0.10 22.22 12.62
C LEU A 88 0.76 22.99 13.64
N SER A 89 0.36 24.22 13.96
CA SER A 89 0.95 24.99 15.06
C SER A 89 0.49 24.45 16.42
N LEU A 90 1.42 24.12 17.32
CA LEU A 90 1.07 23.60 18.66
C LEU A 90 0.62 24.70 19.64
N ASP A 91 0.87 25.97 19.31
CA ASP A 91 0.49 27.11 20.15
C ASP A 91 -0.92 27.63 19.81
N SER A 92 -1.25 27.68 18.51
CA SER A 92 -2.51 28.23 18.02
C SER A 92 -3.50 27.18 17.51
N MET A 93 -3.07 25.92 17.34
CA MET A 93 -3.81 24.87 16.64
C MET A 93 -4.21 25.25 15.21
N GLN A 94 -3.54 26.21 14.58
CA GLN A 94 -3.78 26.54 13.17
C GLN A 94 -3.13 25.50 12.27
N MET A 95 -3.88 25.07 11.25
CA MET A 95 -3.38 24.21 10.17
C MET A 95 -3.08 25.06 8.94
N GLU A 96 -1.93 24.84 8.33
CA GLU A 96 -1.51 25.52 7.11
C GLU A 96 -0.94 24.51 6.11
N ALA A 97 -1.28 24.69 4.82
CA ALA A 97 -0.58 23.98 3.76
C ALA A 97 0.86 24.51 3.63
N VAL A 98 1.81 23.59 3.45
CA VAL A 98 3.21 23.93 3.21
C VAL A 98 3.46 23.93 1.71
N GLU A 99 3.88 25.07 1.16
CA GLU A 99 4.35 25.13 -0.22
C GLU A 99 5.60 24.25 -0.38
N THR A 100 5.57 23.38 -1.38
CA THR A 100 6.69 22.48 -1.66
C THR A 100 7.19 22.63 -3.09
N LEU A 101 8.47 22.30 -3.28
CA LEU A 101 9.16 22.39 -4.56
C LEU A 101 10.18 21.26 -4.72
N GLY A 102 10.63 21.00 -5.94
CA GLY A 102 11.55 19.91 -6.25
C GLY A 102 10.85 18.61 -6.64
N GLU A 103 11.61 17.51 -6.70
CA GLU A 103 11.09 16.19 -7.06
C GLU A 103 10.48 15.52 -5.83
N SER A 104 9.16 15.42 -5.79
CA SER A 104 8.41 14.79 -4.70
C SER A 104 8.08 13.32 -5.03
N PRO A 105 7.74 12.49 -4.04
CA PRO A 105 7.20 11.15 -4.29
C PRO A 105 5.83 11.17 -4.99
N GLY A 106 5.18 12.33 -5.13
CA GLY A 106 3.80 12.41 -5.61
C GLY A 106 2.80 11.98 -4.53
N TRP A 107 1.62 11.53 -4.94
CA TRP A 107 0.52 11.27 -4.00
C TRP A 107 0.77 9.97 -3.23
N ILE A 108 1.36 10.09 -2.04
CA ILE A 108 1.86 8.98 -1.22
C ILE A 108 1.06 8.83 0.08
N TYR A 109 0.84 7.59 0.50
CA TYR A 109 0.14 7.21 1.72
C TYR A 109 0.74 5.90 2.29
N GLU A 110 0.41 5.54 3.54
CA GLU A 110 0.97 4.39 4.26
C GLU A 110 2.51 4.39 4.38
N HIS A 111 3.14 5.53 4.14
CA HIS A 111 4.57 5.69 4.25
C HIS A 111 4.98 6.01 5.70
N GLN A 112 6.27 5.87 5.96
CA GLN A 112 6.88 6.33 7.20
C GLN A 112 7.60 7.64 6.94
N ALA A 113 7.56 8.55 7.91
CA ALA A 113 8.39 9.74 7.95
C ALA A 113 9.13 9.81 9.28
N SER A 114 10.43 10.12 9.22
CA SER A 114 11.28 10.27 10.40
C SER A 114 12.06 11.57 10.34
N LEU A 115 12.23 12.23 11.49
CA LEU A 115 13.04 13.45 11.58
C LEU A 115 14.53 13.07 11.57
N ALA A 116 15.27 13.63 10.61
CA ALA A 116 16.72 13.48 10.55
C ALA A 116 17.41 14.19 11.71
N SER A 117 18.68 13.83 11.95
CA SER A 117 19.52 14.40 13.02
C SER A 117 19.75 15.92 12.94
N ASP A 118 19.48 16.53 11.79
CA ASP A 118 19.58 17.96 11.56
C ASP A 118 18.39 18.77 12.13
N GLY A 119 17.35 18.07 12.61
CA GLY A 119 16.18 18.65 13.26
C GLY A 119 15.21 19.39 12.33
N HIS A 120 15.37 19.30 11.02
CA HIS A 120 14.48 19.98 10.06
C HIS A 120 14.21 19.21 8.77
N THR A 121 14.92 18.11 8.51
CA THR A 121 14.68 17.26 7.35
C THR A 121 13.81 16.07 7.74
N LEU A 122 12.69 15.88 7.07
CA LEU A 122 11.91 14.66 7.16
C LEU A 122 12.39 13.67 6.10
N VAL A 123 12.70 12.44 6.51
CA VAL A 123 13.06 11.33 5.62
C VAL A 123 11.85 10.42 5.47
N ILE A 124 11.38 10.27 4.23
CA ILE A 124 10.17 9.53 3.85
C ILE A 124 10.57 8.26 3.12
N SER A 125 10.02 7.12 3.53
CA SER A 125 10.28 5.82 2.89
C SER A 125 9.07 4.88 3.00
N GLY A 126 9.02 3.90 2.10
CA GLY A 126 7.91 2.94 2.03
C GLY A 126 6.59 3.61 1.67
N GLY A 127 5.49 2.88 1.85
CA GLY A 127 4.14 3.30 1.50
C GLY A 127 3.82 3.10 0.02
N GLU A 128 2.64 3.56 -0.35
CA GLU A 128 2.03 3.38 -1.67
C GLU A 128 1.88 4.73 -2.37
N ARG A 129 2.01 4.73 -3.69
CA ARG A 129 1.90 5.91 -4.56
C ARG A 129 0.71 5.77 -5.48
N TRP A 130 -0.21 6.72 -5.42
CA TRP A 130 -1.30 6.82 -6.38
C TRP A 130 -0.79 7.40 -7.71
N ARG A 131 -1.04 6.69 -8.82
CA ARG A 131 -0.54 7.02 -10.16
C ARG A 131 -1.63 7.54 -11.12
N GLY A 132 -2.82 7.84 -10.60
CA GLY A 132 -4.00 8.21 -11.40
C GLY A 132 -5.09 7.15 -11.35
N GLU A 133 -6.33 7.52 -11.68
CA GLU A 133 -7.51 6.62 -11.58
C GLU A 133 -7.40 5.36 -12.45
N GLN A 134 -6.71 5.45 -13.59
CA GLN A 134 -6.60 4.38 -14.58
C GLN A 134 -5.34 3.52 -14.38
N ARG A 135 -4.66 3.67 -13.24
CA ARG A 135 -3.43 2.96 -12.93
C ARG A 135 -3.52 2.33 -11.56
N ALA A 136 -2.93 1.15 -11.41
CA ALA A 136 -2.68 0.61 -10.09
C ALA A 136 -1.84 1.60 -9.28
N THR A 137 -2.07 1.59 -7.97
CA THR A 137 -1.11 2.13 -7.01
C THR A 137 0.21 1.37 -7.15
N GLN A 138 1.28 2.01 -6.71
CA GLN A 138 2.62 1.46 -6.83
C GLN A 138 3.37 1.68 -5.53
N GLU A 139 4.03 0.63 -5.07
CA GLU A 139 4.90 0.72 -3.90
C GLU A 139 5.99 1.79 -4.11
N ASN A 140 6.19 2.64 -3.10
CA ASN A 140 7.31 3.55 -3.05
C ASN A 140 8.59 2.81 -2.62
N VAL A 141 9.42 2.50 -3.62
CA VAL A 141 10.70 1.79 -3.42
C VAL A 141 11.85 2.74 -3.03
N ASP A 142 11.65 4.05 -3.16
CA ASP A 142 12.69 5.04 -2.93
C ASP A 142 12.52 5.78 -1.60
N THR A 143 13.64 6.34 -1.13
CA THR A 143 13.66 7.23 0.01
C THR A 143 13.73 8.69 -0.46
N TRP A 144 13.01 9.56 0.22
CA TRP A 144 12.86 10.97 -0.10
C TRP A 144 13.19 11.81 1.13
N ALA A 145 13.64 13.04 0.92
CA ALA A 145 13.86 14.03 1.96
C ALA A 145 13.04 15.29 1.68
N LEU A 146 12.41 15.84 2.72
CA LEU A 146 11.76 17.15 2.72
C LEU A 146 12.45 18.08 3.72
N ASP A 147 13.09 19.15 3.24
CA ASP A 147 13.58 20.23 4.10
C ASP A 147 12.42 21.15 4.49
N THR A 148 12.00 21.06 5.74
CA THR A 148 10.80 21.77 6.25
C THR A 148 10.96 23.28 6.38
N ARG A 149 12.18 23.82 6.22
CA ARG A 149 12.44 25.27 6.27
C ARG A 149 12.09 25.97 4.96
N ASN A 150 12.19 25.25 3.85
CA ASN A 150 12.02 25.81 2.51
C ASN A 150 11.10 24.97 1.61
N GLY A 151 10.55 23.87 2.11
CA GLY A 151 9.62 22.99 1.39
C GLY A 151 10.27 22.18 0.27
N ARG A 152 11.60 22.06 0.24
CA ARG A 152 12.29 21.39 -0.87
C ARG A 152 12.33 19.89 -0.69
N TRP A 153 11.80 19.18 -1.68
CA TRP A 153 11.97 17.75 -1.83
C TRP A 153 13.28 17.40 -2.54
N THR A 154 13.91 16.32 -2.07
CA THR A 154 15.06 15.69 -2.71
C THR A 154 14.88 14.18 -2.68
N ARG A 155 15.01 13.53 -3.82
CA ARG A 155 15.07 12.07 -3.90
C ARG A 155 16.44 11.58 -3.42
N LEU A 156 16.47 10.69 -2.43
CA LEU A 156 17.70 10.18 -1.83
C LEU A 156 18.18 8.88 -2.47
N THR A 157 17.26 8.04 -2.95
CA THR A 157 17.60 6.80 -3.66
C THR A 157 16.88 6.71 -5.01
N GLN A 158 17.48 5.98 -5.94
CA GLN A 158 16.90 5.73 -7.26
C GLN A 158 17.04 4.26 -7.60
N HIS A 159 16.11 3.47 -7.10
CA HIS A 159 16.04 2.04 -7.39
C HIS A 159 15.44 1.83 -8.78
N HIS A 160 16.22 1.17 -9.63
CA HIS A 160 15.73 0.67 -10.91
C HIS A 160 15.13 -0.72 -10.70
N TRP A 161 13.99 -0.80 -10.03
CA TRP A 161 13.26 -2.06 -9.85
C TRP A 161 12.28 -2.27 -10.99
N GLN A 162 12.13 -3.52 -11.45
CA GLN A 162 11.13 -3.86 -12.47
C GLN A 162 9.78 -4.08 -11.79
N HIS A 163 8.74 -3.48 -12.35
CA HIS A 163 7.40 -3.53 -11.78
C HIS A 163 6.34 -3.67 -12.88
N TRP A 164 5.41 -4.60 -12.70
CA TRP A 164 4.22 -4.75 -13.54
C TRP A 164 3.03 -5.25 -12.73
N VAL A 165 1.84 -5.04 -13.28
CA VAL A 165 0.59 -5.53 -12.70
C VAL A 165 -0.13 -6.44 -13.69
N MET A 166 -0.84 -7.43 -13.16
CA MET A 166 -1.62 -8.40 -13.91
C MET A 166 -3.09 -8.28 -13.51
N TRP A 167 -3.96 -8.13 -14.50
CA TRP A 167 -5.40 -7.96 -14.32
C TRP A 167 -6.16 -9.02 -15.07
N ARG A 168 -7.32 -9.42 -14.54
CA ARG A 168 -8.33 -10.06 -15.39
C ARG A 168 -8.80 -9.06 -16.44
N VAL A 169 -8.95 -9.51 -17.68
CA VAL A 169 -9.45 -8.66 -18.78
C VAL A 169 -10.88 -8.16 -18.48
N ASP A 170 -11.68 -8.95 -17.75
CA ASP A 170 -13.05 -8.60 -17.38
C ASP A 170 -13.17 -7.66 -16.15
N ARG A 171 -12.04 -7.29 -15.53
CA ARG A 171 -11.94 -6.44 -14.33
C ARG A 171 -12.74 -6.93 -13.11
N LYS A 172 -13.14 -8.20 -13.09
CA LYS A 172 -13.77 -8.79 -11.91
C LYS A 172 -12.72 -9.14 -10.86
N ARG A 173 -13.18 -9.47 -9.66
CA ARG A 173 -12.33 -10.04 -8.62
C ARG A 173 -11.78 -11.40 -9.08
N ASN A 174 -10.50 -11.65 -8.81
CA ASN A 174 -9.82 -12.92 -9.02
C ASN A 174 -10.21 -13.97 -7.97
N ARG A 175 -9.86 -15.23 -8.23
CA ARG A 175 -10.18 -16.39 -7.40
C ARG A 175 -9.01 -16.86 -6.55
N LEU A 176 -7.91 -16.09 -6.47
CA LEU A 176 -6.70 -16.52 -5.74
C LEU A 176 -7.00 -16.76 -4.26
N GLY A 177 -7.60 -15.77 -3.59
CA GLY A 177 -7.98 -15.89 -2.18
C GLY A 177 -8.95 -17.05 -1.93
N ASP A 178 -9.96 -17.22 -2.78
CA ASP A 178 -10.92 -18.34 -2.68
C ASP A 178 -10.22 -19.70 -2.85
N THR A 179 -9.28 -19.80 -3.79
CA THR A 179 -8.53 -21.02 -4.09
C THR A 179 -7.55 -21.37 -2.95
N ARG A 180 -6.86 -20.37 -2.39
CA ARG A 180 -6.02 -20.54 -1.20
C ARG A 180 -6.83 -20.98 0.02
N HIS A 181 -8.00 -20.37 0.23
CA HIS A 181 -8.90 -20.75 1.33
C HIS A 181 -9.38 -22.20 1.19
N ALA A 182 -9.80 -22.61 -0.01
CA ALA A 182 -10.21 -23.99 -0.29
C ALA A 182 -9.07 -24.98 -0.02
N ARG A 183 -7.83 -24.62 -0.36
CA ARG A 183 -6.64 -25.43 -0.07
C ARG A 183 -6.40 -25.57 1.42
N TRP A 184 -6.38 -24.46 2.15
CA TRP A 184 -6.20 -24.46 3.60
C TRP A 184 -7.23 -25.36 4.28
N HIS A 185 -8.49 -25.29 3.85
CA HIS A 185 -9.57 -26.12 4.37
C HIS A 185 -9.33 -27.61 4.07
N CYS A 186 -8.85 -27.95 2.87
CA CYS A 186 -8.48 -29.33 2.52
C CYS A 186 -7.32 -29.87 3.36
N GLU A 187 -6.36 -29.02 3.76
CA GLU A 187 -5.18 -29.43 4.52
C GLU A 187 -5.46 -29.54 6.03
N HIS A 188 -6.30 -28.66 6.59
CA HIS A 188 -6.44 -28.49 8.04
C HIS A 188 -7.77 -28.98 8.62
N VAL A 189 -8.87 -28.96 7.84
CA VAL A 189 -10.21 -29.32 8.34
C VAL A 189 -10.55 -30.81 8.10
N ARG A 190 -9.66 -31.55 7.43
CA ARG A 190 -9.83 -32.97 7.06
C ARG A 190 -9.92 -33.98 8.22
N ARG A 191 -9.86 -33.57 9.49
CA ARG A 191 -9.99 -34.54 10.60
C ARG A 191 -11.44 -34.85 11.03
N ASP A 192 -12.39 -33.92 10.90
CA ASP A 192 -13.74 -34.13 11.48
C ASP A 192 -14.90 -34.12 10.44
N HIS A 193 -14.70 -33.61 9.22
CA HIS A 193 -15.78 -33.39 8.22
C HIS A 193 -15.73 -34.28 6.97
N ALA A 194 -15.31 -35.54 7.08
CA ALA A 194 -15.21 -36.47 5.96
C ALA A 194 -16.55 -36.80 5.23
N LEU A 195 -17.70 -36.33 5.74
CA LEU A 195 -19.04 -36.70 5.26
C LEU A 195 -19.66 -35.75 4.21
N LEU A 196 -19.11 -34.56 3.96
CA LEU A 196 -19.77 -33.52 3.11
C LEU A 196 -19.13 -33.31 1.72
N GLY A 197 -18.18 -34.15 1.29
CA GLY A 197 -17.41 -33.90 0.06
C GLY A 197 -16.55 -32.64 0.15
N LEU A 198 -15.66 -32.35 -0.80
CA LEU A 198 -14.85 -31.11 -0.76
C LEU A 198 -15.50 -29.93 -1.51
N GLU A 199 -16.55 -30.21 -2.28
CA GLU A 199 -17.21 -29.27 -3.19
C GLU A 199 -18.01 -28.19 -2.44
N HIS A 200 -18.47 -28.46 -1.21
CA HIS A 200 -19.23 -27.50 -0.40
C HIS A 200 -18.41 -26.29 0.08
N VAL A 201 -17.08 -26.35 -0.02
CA VAL A 201 -16.17 -25.27 0.37
C VAL A 201 -15.84 -24.36 -0.81
N TRP A 202 -16.16 -24.78 -2.03
CA TRP A 202 -15.87 -24.01 -3.23
C TRP A 202 -16.89 -22.89 -3.40
N ARG A 203 -16.39 -21.67 -3.63
CA ARG A 203 -17.24 -20.51 -3.91
C ARG A 203 -17.70 -20.43 -5.36
N HIS A 204 -17.07 -21.20 -6.26
CA HIS A 204 -17.33 -21.21 -7.70
C HIS A 204 -17.75 -22.62 -8.14
N SER A 205 -18.47 -22.69 -9.25
CA SER A 205 -18.91 -23.95 -9.87
C SER A 205 -17.74 -24.80 -10.38
N GLU A 206 -16.64 -24.17 -10.77
CA GLU A 206 -15.44 -24.87 -11.20
C GLU A 206 -14.56 -25.26 -9.99
N PRO A 207 -13.95 -26.45 -10.00
CA PRO A 207 -13.00 -26.87 -8.96
C PRO A 207 -11.77 -25.94 -8.93
N PRO A 208 -11.20 -25.64 -7.75
CA PRO A 208 -9.96 -24.89 -7.63
C PRO A 208 -8.79 -25.66 -8.24
N ASP A 209 -7.98 -25.00 -9.07
CA ASP A 209 -6.77 -25.60 -9.66
C ASP A 209 -5.58 -25.49 -8.69
N PHE A 210 -5.52 -26.41 -7.72
CA PHE A 210 -4.44 -26.45 -6.74
C PHE A 210 -3.06 -26.67 -7.36
N ALA A 211 -2.97 -27.37 -8.51
CA ALA A 211 -1.71 -27.58 -9.19
C ALA A 211 -1.18 -26.27 -9.82
N ALA A 212 -2.07 -25.45 -10.38
CA ALA A 212 -1.69 -24.12 -10.84
C ALA A 212 -1.29 -23.21 -9.67
N LEU A 213 -2.04 -23.25 -8.56
CA LEU A 213 -1.69 -22.51 -7.33
C LEU A 213 -0.33 -22.94 -6.78
N ASP A 214 -0.03 -24.24 -6.78
CA ASP A 214 1.25 -24.81 -6.35
C ASP A 214 2.42 -24.35 -7.20
N ALA A 215 2.20 -24.13 -8.50
CA ALA A 215 3.24 -23.68 -9.43
C ALA A 215 3.37 -22.15 -9.50
N LEU A 216 2.38 -21.41 -8.98
CA LEU A 216 2.32 -19.96 -9.07
C LEU A 216 3.58 -19.30 -8.50
N TYR A 217 4.01 -18.20 -9.13
CA TYR A 217 5.17 -17.40 -8.77
C TYR A 217 6.53 -18.10 -8.89
N ARG A 218 6.62 -19.16 -9.70
CA ARG A 218 7.90 -19.84 -10.01
C ARG A 218 8.16 -19.87 -11.50
N LEU A 219 9.45 -19.92 -11.85
CA LEU A 219 9.87 -20.25 -13.21
C LEU A 219 9.96 -21.77 -13.38
N PRO A 220 9.67 -22.30 -14.59
CA PRO A 220 9.80 -23.72 -14.86
C PRO A 220 11.22 -24.22 -14.58
N GLY A 221 11.34 -25.29 -13.79
CA GLY A 221 12.63 -25.88 -13.43
C GLY A 221 13.35 -25.22 -12.26
N GLU A 222 12.82 -24.12 -11.71
CA GLU A 222 13.31 -23.56 -10.45
C GLU A 222 12.62 -24.20 -9.26
N MET A 223 13.41 -24.47 -8.21
CA MET A 223 12.91 -25.04 -6.96
C MET A 223 12.92 -24.05 -5.80
N SER A 224 13.21 -22.77 -6.07
CA SER A 224 13.15 -21.73 -5.04
C SER A 224 11.77 -21.78 -4.37
N PRO A 225 11.71 -21.85 -3.03
CA PRO A 225 10.43 -21.83 -2.35
C PRO A 225 9.74 -20.48 -2.59
N VAL A 226 8.42 -20.52 -2.69
CA VAL A 226 7.59 -19.32 -2.57
C VAL A 226 7.23 -19.19 -1.11
N ILE A 227 7.55 -18.04 -0.52
CA ILE A 227 7.37 -17.75 0.90
C ILE A 227 6.25 -16.71 1.00
N GLU A 228 5.28 -16.93 1.89
CA GLU A 228 4.34 -15.88 2.27
C GLU A 228 5.04 -14.95 3.26
N GLU A 229 5.04 -13.65 2.94
CA GLU A 229 5.66 -12.61 3.73
C GLU A 229 4.78 -12.23 4.93
N ALA A 230 5.29 -11.37 5.81
CA ALA A 230 4.52 -10.90 6.98
C ALA A 230 3.28 -10.09 6.58
N GLU A 231 3.35 -9.39 5.44
CA GLU A 231 2.20 -8.68 4.85
C GLU A 231 1.28 -9.72 4.17
N TYR A 232 0.02 -9.77 4.61
CA TYR A 232 -0.95 -10.73 4.10
C TYR A 232 -1.12 -10.62 2.58
N GLY A 233 -1.18 -11.76 1.89
CA GLY A 233 -1.32 -11.80 0.43
C GLY A 233 -0.06 -11.36 -0.33
N THR A 234 1.06 -11.16 0.36
CA THR A 234 2.37 -10.92 -0.25
C THR A 234 3.19 -12.20 -0.26
N PHE A 235 3.66 -12.58 -1.44
CA PHE A 235 4.49 -13.76 -1.65
C PHE A 235 5.83 -13.35 -2.22
N SER A 236 6.90 -14.07 -1.90
CA SER A 236 8.20 -13.82 -2.51
C SER A 236 8.93 -15.10 -2.88
N THR A 237 9.83 -14.97 -3.84
CA THR A 237 10.78 -16.01 -4.19
C THR A 237 12.09 -15.40 -4.71
N MET A 238 13.10 -16.25 -4.93
CA MET A 238 14.38 -15.86 -5.48
C MET A 238 14.52 -16.38 -6.91
N ILE A 239 14.72 -15.46 -7.85
CA ILE A 239 14.93 -15.75 -9.28
C ILE A 239 16.23 -15.09 -9.72
N ASP A 240 17.16 -15.88 -10.28
CA ASP A 240 18.50 -15.41 -10.68
C ASP A 240 19.23 -14.61 -9.58
N GLY A 241 18.99 -14.93 -8.29
CA GLY A 241 19.58 -14.25 -7.13
C GLY A 241 18.92 -12.92 -6.75
N LEU A 242 17.83 -12.52 -7.42
CA LEU A 242 17.03 -11.35 -7.08
C LEU A 242 15.75 -11.77 -6.35
N LYS A 243 15.35 -10.98 -5.35
CA LYS A 243 14.06 -11.15 -4.70
C LYS A 243 12.96 -10.64 -5.63
N VAL A 244 11.94 -11.47 -5.84
CA VAL A 244 10.74 -11.12 -6.57
C VAL A 244 9.55 -11.27 -5.65
N ARG A 245 8.81 -10.18 -5.47
CA ARG A 245 7.60 -10.11 -4.64
C ARG A 245 6.36 -10.06 -5.53
N PHE A 246 5.29 -10.68 -5.05
CA PHE A 246 3.98 -10.71 -5.66
C PHE A 246 2.94 -10.30 -4.62
N LYS A 247 2.19 -9.23 -4.86
CA LYS A 247 1.13 -8.78 -3.96
C LYS A 247 -0.23 -9.10 -4.59
N GLU A 248 -1.03 -9.90 -3.91
CA GLU A 248 -2.42 -10.23 -4.29
C GLU A 248 -3.42 -9.23 -3.68
N SER A 249 -3.11 -7.93 -3.74
CA SER A 249 -3.87 -6.87 -3.05
C SER A 249 -5.29 -6.71 -3.61
N ASP A 250 -6.26 -6.57 -2.70
CA ASP A 250 -7.69 -6.32 -2.93
C ASP A 250 -8.44 -7.36 -3.80
N GLY A 251 -7.75 -8.41 -4.24
CA GLY A 251 -8.31 -9.48 -5.06
C GLY A 251 -8.67 -9.06 -6.49
N PHE A 252 -8.24 -7.89 -6.99
CA PHE A 252 -8.53 -7.45 -8.37
C PHE A 252 -7.32 -7.56 -9.31
N LEU A 253 -6.11 -7.46 -8.75
CA LEU A 253 -4.87 -7.52 -9.50
C LEU A 253 -3.83 -8.36 -8.76
N VAL A 254 -2.76 -8.69 -9.48
CA VAL A 254 -1.51 -9.17 -8.87
C VAL A 254 -0.40 -8.20 -9.27
N GLU A 255 0.22 -7.59 -8.28
CA GLU A 255 1.42 -6.76 -8.46
C GLU A 255 2.65 -7.63 -8.42
N ALA A 256 3.65 -7.37 -9.25
CA ALA A 256 4.91 -8.10 -9.25
C ALA A 256 6.11 -7.15 -9.29
N ILE A 257 6.97 -7.24 -8.29
CA ILE A 257 8.09 -6.34 -8.04
C ILE A 257 9.37 -7.16 -8.00
N VAL A 258 10.32 -6.84 -8.88
CA VAL A 258 11.68 -7.38 -8.85
C VAL A 258 12.57 -6.37 -8.16
N GLU A 259 13.22 -6.77 -7.07
CA GLU A 259 14.20 -5.94 -6.35
C GLU A 259 15.53 -5.89 -7.10
N GLY A 260 15.50 -5.27 -8.28
CA GLY A 260 16.59 -5.20 -9.25
C GLY A 260 16.08 -5.31 -10.68
N GLN A 261 16.90 -5.92 -11.54
CA GLN A 261 16.60 -6.10 -12.97
C GLN A 261 16.85 -7.56 -13.37
N LEU A 262 15.79 -8.30 -13.65
CA LEU A 262 15.92 -9.56 -14.36
C LEU A 262 16.33 -9.30 -15.80
N ARG A 263 17.04 -10.28 -16.39
CA ARG A 263 17.32 -10.26 -17.83
C ARG A 263 16.02 -10.28 -18.62
N PRO A 264 15.94 -9.63 -19.79
CA PRO A 264 14.68 -9.49 -20.53
C PRO A 264 13.99 -10.81 -20.87
N ASP A 265 14.75 -11.85 -21.22
CA ASP A 265 14.25 -13.20 -21.49
C ASP A 265 13.61 -13.82 -20.25
N ARG A 266 14.24 -13.65 -19.09
CA ARG A 266 13.78 -14.17 -17.80
C ARG A 266 12.55 -13.44 -17.29
N LEU A 267 12.53 -12.11 -17.44
CA LEU A 267 11.35 -11.30 -17.14
C LEU A 267 10.15 -11.73 -17.99
N LEU A 268 10.34 -11.90 -19.30
CA LEU A 268 9.27 -12.35 -20.20
C LEU A 268 8.79 -13.77 -19.89
N GLU A 269 9.71 -14.67 -19.55
CA GLU A 269 9.37 -16.04 -19.13
C GLU A 269 8.52 -16.04 -17.85
N LEU A 270 8.91 -15.23 -16.86
CA LEU A 270 8.20 -15.09 -15.60
C LEU A 270 6.81 -14.51 -15.82
N GLN A 271 6.72 -13.42 -16.57
CA GLN A 271 5.45 -12.78 -16.92
C GLN A 271 4.50 -13.76 -17.60
N ARG A 272 4.97 -14.49 -18.61
CA ARG A 272 4.15 -15.48 -19.34
C ARG A 272 3.71 -16.64 -18.45
N THR A 273 4.63 -17.19 -17.66
CA THR A 273 4.35 -18.34 -16.80
C THR A 273 3.32 -17.98 -15.74
N THR A 274 3.51 -16.84 -15.06
CA THR A 274 2.56 -16.35 -14.07
C THR A 274 1.19 -16.07 -14.70
N LEU A 275 1.14 -15.42 -15.87
CA LEU A 275 -0.12 -15.15 -16.57
C LEU A 275 -0.91 -16.44 -16.85
N VAL A 276 -0.27 -17.45 -17.42
CA VAL A 276 -0.90 -18.74 -17.74
C VAL A 276 -1.44 -19.43 -16.49
N LEU A 277 -0.71 -19.35 -15.37
CA LEU A 277 -1.16 -19.95 -14.11
C LEU A 277 -2.34 -19.18 -13.50
N LEU A 278 -2.31 -17.84 -13.55
CA LEU A 278 -3.45 -17.01 -13.13
C LEU A 278 -4.69 -17.33 -13.96
N GLU A 279 -4.56 -17.42 -15.29
CA GLU A 279 -5.68 -17.75 -16.19
C GLU A 279 -6.30 -19.12 -15.89
N ARG A 280 -5.46 -20.09 -15.52
CA ARG A 280 -5.93 -21.43 -15.09
C ARG A 280 -6.69 -21.38 -13.77
N ILE A 281 -6.14 -20.70 -12.76
CA ILE A 281 -6.78 -20.58 -11.45
C ILE A 281 -8.15 -19.88 -11.57
N ASP A 282 -8.22 -18.86 -12.41
CA ASP A 282 -9.41 -18.01 -12.55
C ASP A 282 -10.38 -18.46 -13.64
N ALA A 283 -9.98 -19.42 -14.48
CA ALA A 283 -10.66 -19.80 -15.72
C ALA A 283 -11.04 -18.57 -16.56
N SER A 284 -10.17 -17.55 -16.61
CA SER A 284 -10.44 -16.24 -17.24
C SER A 284 -9.16 -15.61 -17.77
N PRO A 285 -9.21 -14.87 -18.89
CA PRO A 285 -8.01 -14.27 -19.48
C PRO A 285 -7.44 -13.14 -18.63
N TYR A 286 -6.12 -13.01 -18.64
CA TYR A 286 -5.37 -11.95 -17.98
C TYR A 286 -4.60 -11.08 -18.97
N GLU A 287 -4.27 -9.86 -18.55
CA GLU A 287 -3.39 -8.95 -19.26
C GLU A 287 -2.35 -8.33 -18.33
N ILE A 288 -1.22 -7.92 -18.91
CA ILE A 288 -0.13 -7.23 -18.20
C ILE A 288 -0.19 -5.75 -18.55
N ALA A 289 -0.22 -4.90 -17.53
CA ALA A 289 0.13 -3.50 -17.69
C ALA A 289 1.50 -3.27 -17.06
N VAL A 290 2.45 -2.74 -17.85
CA VAL A 290 3.71 -2.25 -17.28
C VAL A 290 3.34 -1.08 -16.37
N ALA A 291 3.80 -1.12 -15.11
CA ALA A 291 3.73 0.05 -14.25
C ALA A 291 4.76 1.05 -14.79
N SER A 292 4.38 1.77 -15.86
CA SER A 292 5.29 2.63 -16.61
C SER A 292 6.00 3.60 -15.67
N GLY A 293 7.33 3.47 -15.59
CA GLY A 293 8.22 4.32 -14.83
C GLY A 293 8.40 5.68 -15.50
N SER A 294 8.08 6.71 -14.74
CA SER A 294 8.70 8.04 -14.76
C SER A 294 8.52 8.59 -13.36
#